data_AF-A0A9N8E4D1-F1
#
_entry.id   AF-A0A9N8E4D1-F1
#
_cell.length_a   1.000
_cell.length_b   1.000
_cell.length_c   1.000
_cell.angle_alpha   90.00
_cell.angle_beta   90.00
_cell.angle_gamma   90.00
#
_symmetry.space_group_name_H-M   'P 1'
#
loop_
_entity.id
_entity.type
_entity.pdbx_description
1 polymer ?
#
loop_
_entity_poly.entity_id
_entity_poly.type
_entity_poly.pdbx_seq_one_letter_code
_entity_poly.pdbx_strand_id
1 'polypeptide(L)'
;MVDISEFKVGVILSLEECGKAKGGKALKACKVNIGDEGNPITVVTNASNVREGSRVAVAPAGTTVLDDQGEELQLTKTTVGGVMSEGMFCDSRMLGWSGGAAGLAVQIPQSFEIGTAPPSSKPRGDQPKQEEAAPQQEVQGLFEKKLTKEEKKKLAEEKRKAKKAAKEAKKAAEGS
;
A
#
# COMPACT_ATOMS: atom_id res chain seq x y z
N MET A 1 -22.27 -4.94 9.75
CA MET A 1 -20.80 -5.06 9.99
C MET A 1 -20.13 -4.18 8.95
N VAL A 2 -18.82 -3.91 8.99
CA VAL A 2 -18.16 -3.18 7.89
C VAL A 2 -17.34 -4.18 7.09
N ASP A 3 -17.76 -4.44 5.86
CA ASP A 3 -17.18 -5.45 4.98
C ASP A 3 -15.95 -4.92 4.24
N ILE A 4 -14.86 -4.72 5.01
CA ILE A 4 -13.58 -4.19 4.53
C ILE A 4 -12.90 -5.07 3.45
N SER A 5 -13.38 -6.29 3.22
CA SER A 5 -12.84 -7.27 2.27
C SER A 5 -12.86 -6.80 0.81
N GLU A 6 -13.80 -5.93 0.44
CA GLU A 6 -13.90 -5.39 -0.93
C GLU A 6 -12.99 -4.17 -1.17
N PHE A 7 -12.48 -3.57 -0.10
CA PHE A 7 -11.64 -2.37 -0.16
C PHE A 7 -10.20 -2.77 -0.48
N LYS A 8 -9.45 -1.89 -1.15
CA LYS A 8 -8.05 -2.14 -1.55
C LYS A 8 -7.13 -0.99 -1.14
N VAL A 9 -5.91 -1.33 -0.73
CA VAL A 9 -4.82 -0.38 -0.52
C VAL A 9 -4.33 0.08 -1.90
N GLY A 10 -4.57 1.33 -2.25
CA GLY A 10 -4.08 1.95 -3.49
C GLY A 10 -2.92 2.91 -3.24
N VAL A 11 -2.05 3.10 -4.23
CA VAL A 11 -1.03 4.16 -4.26
C VAL A 11 -1.38 5.21 -5.31
N ILE A 12 -1.32 6.49 -4.94
CA ILE A 12 -1.59 7.60 -5.85
C ILE A 12 -0.36 7.83 -6.73
N LEU A 13 -0.49 7.63 -8.03
CA LEU A 13 0.57 7.84 -9.02
C LEU A 13 0.67 9.30 -9.46
N SER A 14 -0.46 9.97 -9.65
CA SER A 14 -0.52 11.36 -10.13
C SER A 14 -1.80 12.06 -9.67
N LEU A 15 -1.75 13.38 -9.54
CA LEU A 15 -2.86 14.26 -9.14
C LEU A 15 -3.06 15.40 -10.14
N GLU A 16 -4.28 15.50 -10.67
CA GLU A 16 -4.67 16.54 -11.64
C GLU A 16 -5.91 17.30 -11.13
N GLU A 17 -5.93 18.63 -11.21
CA GLU A 17 -7.10 19.42 -10.78
C GLU A 17 -8.17 19.44 -11.89
N CYS A 18 -9.33 18.83 -11.61
CA CYS A 18 -10.39 18.62 -12.60
C CYS A 18 -11.42 19.76 -12.61
N GLY A 19 -11.47 20.60 -11.57
CA GLY A 19 -12.41 21.72 -11.47
C GLY A 19 -12.93 21.93 -10.06
N LYS A 20 -14.19 22.35 -9.93
CA LYS A 20 -14.83 22.65 -8.64
C LYS A 20 -16.22 22.02 -8.56
N ALA A 21 -16.56 21.48 -7.41
CA ALA A 21 -17.93 21.04 -7.12
C ALA A 21 -18.87 22.25 -6.99
N LYS A 22 -20.19 22.03 -7.09
CA LYS A 22 -21.23 23.07 -6.94
C LYS A 22 -21.16 23.87 -5.61
N GLY A 23 -20.44 23.37 -4.60
CA GLY A 23 -20.16 24.06 -3.34
C GLY A 23 -18.79 24.77 -3.27
N GLY A 24 -18.16 25.09 -4.40
CA GLY A 24 -16.88 25.84 -4.47
C GLY A 24 -15.62 25.06 -4.10
N LYS A 25 -15.76 23.86 -3.53
CA LYS A 25 -14.62 22.99 -3.19
C LYS A 25 -13.93 22.43 -4.44
N ALA A 26 -12.59 22.50 -4.49
CA ALA A 26 -11.80 21.96 -5.60
C ALA A 26 -11.87 20.43 -5.69
N LEU A 27 -12.00 19.91 -6.90
CA LEU A 27 -12.01 18.48 -7.22
C LEU A 27 -10.69 18.09 -7.89
N LYS A 28 -10.09 16.99 -7.44
CA LYS A 28 -8.86 16.44 -7.99
C LYS A 28 -9.11 15.04 -8.55
N ALA A 29 -8.74 14.83 -9.80
CA ALA A 29 -8.64 13.50 -10.39
C ALA A 29 -7.29 12.89 -9.96
N CYS A 30 -7.35 11.71 -9.36
CA CYS A 30 -6.17 10.99 -8.88
C CYS A 30 -6.04 9.71 -9.71
N LYS A 31 -4.87 9.46 -10.30
CA LYS A 31 -4.54 8.14 -10.85
C LYS A 31 -4.05 7.26 -9.71
N VAL A 32 -4.68 6.11 -9.51
CA VAL A 32 -4.42 5.24 -8.36
C VAL A 32 -4.18 3.81 -8.83
N ASN A 33 -3.03 3.25 -8.51
CA ASN A 33 -2.76 1.83 -8.70
C ASN A 33 -3.29 1.07 -7.47
N ILE A 34 -4.19 0.12 -7.69
CA ILE A 34 -4.86 -0.73 -6.67
C ILE A 34 -4.43 -2.20 -6.75
N GLY A 35 -3.19 -2.46 -7.16
CA GLY A 35 -2.57 -3.79 -7.29
C GLY A 35 -2.45 -4.28 -8.72
N ASP A 36 -2.99 -3.53 -9.69
CA ASP A 36 -2.90 -3.83 -11.11
C ASP A 36 -1.86 -2.90 -11.75
N GLU A 37 -0.64 -3.40 -11.92
CA GLU A 37 0.53 -2.59 -12.32
C GLU A 37 0.41 -2.00 -13.74
N GLY A 38 -0.49 -2.54 -14.56
CA GLY A 38 -0.81 -2.02 -15.90
C GLY A 38 -2.06 -1.14 -15.99
N ASN A 39 -3.00 -1.22 -15.03
CA ASN A 39 -4.31 -0.57 -15.11
C ASN A 39 -4.62 0.31 -13.87
N PRO A 40 -3.99 1.49 -13.74
CA PRO A 40 -4.35 2.44 -12.70
C PRO A 40 -5.74 3.04 -12.96
N ILE A 41 -6.59 3.02 -11.94
CA ILE A 41 -7.94 3.59 -12.00
C ILE A 41 -7.92 5.10 -11.76
N THR A 42 -8.90 5.81 -12.30
CA THR A 42 -9.10 7.24 -12.00
C THR A 42 -10.11 7.40 -10.87
N VAL A 43 -9.74 8.12 -9.81
CA VAL A 43 -10.60 8.41 -8.65
C VAL A 43 -10.67 9.92 -8.45
N VAL A 44 -11.88 10.49 -8.56
CA VAL A 44 -12.10 11.92 -8.31
C VAL A 44 -12.40 12.13 -6.82
N THR A 45 -11.69 13.07 -6.19
CA THR A 45 -11.85 13.37 -4.76
C THR A 45 -11.87 14.85 -4.46
N ASN A 46 -12.42 15.18 -3.30
CA ASN A 46 -12.36 16.51 -2.68
C ASN A 46 -11.33 16.58 -1.54
N ALA A 47 -10.82 15.43 -1.08
CA ALA A 47 -10.02 15.32 0.14
C ALA A 47 -8.70 16.11 0.01
N SER A 48 -8.43 16.98 0.99
CA SER A 48 -7.27 17.90 0.97
C SER A 48 -5.95 17.25 1.39
N ASN A 49 -6.00 16.04 1.97
CA ASN A 49 -4.85 15.29 2.48
C ASN A 49 -4.28 14.26 1.48
N VAL A 50 -4.80 14.25 0.25
CA VAL A 50 -4.40 13.34 -0.84
C VAL A 50 -3.18 13.92 -1.55
N ARG A 51 -2.12 13.10 -1.70
CA ARG A 51 -0.82 13.50 -2.29
C ARG A 51 -0.24 12.35 -3.12
N GLU A 52 0.57 12.69 -4.11
CA GLU A 52 1.29 11.71 -4.94
C GLU A 52 2.23 10.85 -4.07
N GLY A 53 2.39 9.58 -4.44
CA GLY A 53 3.14 8.57 -3.69
C GLY A 53 2.50 8.12 -2.36
N SER A 54 1.39 8.74 -1.93
CA SER A 54 0.70 8.32 -0.70
C SER A 54 -0.11 7.05 -0.94
N ARG A 55 -0.09 6.12 0.03
CA ARG A 55 -0.97 4.95 0.03
C ARG A 55 -2.24 5.27 0.80
N VAL A 56 -3.39 4.87 0.25
CA VAL A 56 -4.72 5.19 0.76
C VAL A 56 -5.68 4.01 0.58
N ALA A 57 -6.75 3.96 1.38
CA ALA A 57 -7.83 2.99 1.18
C ALA A 57 -8.76 3.44 0.04
N VAL A 58 -9.04 2.54 -0.90
CA VAL A 58 -9.86 2.77 -2.09
C VAL A 58 -10.95 1.70 -2.18
N ALA A 59 -12.19 2.12 -2.38
CA ALA A 59 -13.27 1.23 -2.79
C ALA A 59 -13.44 1.37 -4.33
N PRO A 60 -13.14 0.34 -5.13
CA PRO A 60 -13.38 0.37 -6.57
C PRO A 60 -14.88 0.29 -6.91
N ALA A 61 -15.24 0.59 -8.16
CA ALA A 61 -16.60 0.36 -8.64
C ALA A 61 -16.96 -1.14 -8.59
N GLY A 62 -18.18 -1.44 -8.11
CA GLY A 62 -18.66 -2.77 -7.74
C GLY A 62 -18.78 -2.96 -6.23
N THR A 63 -17.89 -2.34 -5.46
CA THR A 63 -17.83 -2.44 -3.99
C THR A 63 -19.03 -1.80 -3.30
N THR A 64 -19.49 -2.43 -2.22
CA THR A 64 -20.48 -1.86 -1.31
C THR A 64 -19.79 -1.05 -0.21
N VAL A 65 -20.17 0.22 -0.04
CA VAL A 65 -19.68 1.10 1.03
C VAL A 65 -20.82 1.59 1.90
N LEU A 66 -20.56 1.83 3.18
CA LEU A 66 -21.54 2.41 4.09
C LEU A 66 -21.42 3.95 4.08
N ASP A 67 -22.53 4.64 3.85
CA ASP A 67 -22.63 6.10 3.96
C ASP A 67 -22.63 6.56 5.45
N ASP A 68 -22.60 7.87 5.71
CA ASP A 68 -22.68 8.44 7.06
C ASP A 68 -24.02 8.11 7.76
N GLN A 69 -25.07 7.82 6.98
CA GLN A 69 -26.35 7.29 7.46
C GLN A 69 -26.28 5.81 7.90
N GLY A 70 -25.20 5.09 7.58
CA GLY A 70 -25.10 3.64 7.78
C GLY A 70 -25.85 2.79 6.75
N GLU A 71 -26.22 3.38 5.61
CA GLU A 71 -26.87 2.68 4.49
C GLU A 71 -25.84 2.13 3.51
N GLU A 72 -26.10 0.93 2.99
CA GLU A 72 -25.25 0.24 2.00
C GLU A 72 -25.43 0.85 0.61
N LEU A 73 -24.38 1.50 0.11
CA LEU A 73 -24.33 2.13 -1.21
C LEU A 73 -23.34 1.39 -2.12
N GLN A 74 -23.84 0.81 -3.21
CA GLN A 74 -23.00 0.15 -4.20
C GLN A 74 -22.35 1.17 -5.14
N LEU A 75 -21.01 1.18 -5.19
CA LEU A 75 -20.25 2.08 -6.05
C LEU A 75 -20.40 1.69 -7.52
N THR A 76 -20.80 2.66 -8.34
CA THR A 76 -20.84 2.52 -9.80
C THR A 76 -19.90 3.54 -10.45
N LYS A 77 -19.38 3.22 -11.65
CA LYS A 77 -18.52 4.16 -12.39
C LYS A 77 -19.35 5.39 -12.78
N THR A 78 -18.93 6.57 -12.35
CA THR A 78 -19.72 7.81 -12.54
C THR A 78 -18.84 9.00 -12.87
N THR A 79 -19.39 9.97 -13.61
CA THR A 79 -18.64 11.15 -14.07
C THR A 79 -18.78 12.28 -13.06
N VAL A 80 -17.68 12.63 -12.40
CA VAL A 80 -17.62 13.67 -11.37
C VAL A 80 -16.78 14.84 -11.89
N GLY A 81 -17.40 16.01 -12.04
CA GLY A 81 -16.70 17.21 -12.52
C GLY A 81 -16.21 17.16 -13.98
N GLY A 82 -16.67 16.18 -14.77
CA GLY A 82 -16.25 15.96 -16.15
C GLY A 82 -15.23 14.82 -16.34
N VAL A 83 -14.71 14.25 -15.26
CA VAL A 83 -13.82 13.07 -15.30
C VAL A 83 -14.55 11.83 -14.77
N MET A 84 -14.29 10.69 -15.39
CA MET A 84 -14.85 9.40 -14.97
C MET A 84 -14.13 8.91 -13.70
N SER A 85 -14.88 8.74 -12.61
CA SER A 85 -14.41 8.14 -11.36
C SER A 85 -14.81 6.68 -11.31
N GLU A 86 -13.83 5.81 -11.13
CA GLU A 86 -13.98 4.34 -11.11
C GLU A 86 -13.87 3.76 -9.69
N GLY A 87 -13.96 4.63 -8.68
CA GLY A 87 -13.95 4.29 -7.27
C GLY A 87 -14.08 5.53 -6.39
N MET A 88 -13.91 5.33 -5.09
CA MET A 88 -13.96 6.36 -4.04
C MET A 88 -12.83 6.13 -3.02
N PHE A 89 -12.25 7.20 -2.48
CA PHE A 89 -11.35 7.10 -1.33
C PHE A 89 -12.14 7.00 -0.03
N CYS A 90 -11.72 6.09 0.83
CA CYS A 90 -12.44 5.77 2.05
C CYS A 90 -11.90 6.56 3.23
N ASP A 91 -12.80 7.07 4.07
CA ASP A 91 -12.43 7.72 5.33
C ASP A 91 -12.52 6.76 6.52
N SER A 92 -12.18 7.24 7.72
CA SER A 92 -12.14 6.39 8.92
C SER A 92 -13.52 5.81 9.30
N ARG A 93 -14.63 6.52 9.04
CA ARG A 93 -15.99 6.01 9.30
C ARG A 93 -16.33 4.86 8.37
N MET A 94 -16.04 5.00 7.07
CA MET A 94 -16.27 3.95 6.06
C MET A 94 -15.52 2.65 6.37
N LEU A 95 -14.35 2.72 7.01
CA LEU A 95 -13.56 1.55 7.43
C LEU A 95 -13.91 1.05 8.86
N GLY A 96 -14.92 1.64 9.52
CA GLY A 96 -15.27 1.30 10.91
C GLY A 96 -14.23 1.72 11.96
N TRP A 97 -13.27 2.57 11.62
CA TRP A 97 -12.21 3.00 12.52
C TRP A 97 -12.68 4.08 13.50
N SER A 98 -12.38 3.90 14.78
CA SER A 98 -12.61 4.93 15.79
C SER A 98 -11.62 6.10 15.63
N GLY A 99 -12.17 7.32 15.56
CA GLY A 99 -11.41 8.57 15.50
C GLY A 99 -10.89 8.94 14.11
N GLY A 100 -11.63 9.80 13.42
CA GLY A 100 -11.25 10.43 12.15
C GLY A 100 -12.24 11.53 11.75
N ALA A 101 -11.93 12.28 10.70
CA ALA A 101 -12.83 13.26 10.11
C ALA A 101 -13.44 12.69 8.81
N ALA A 102 -14.77 12.85 8.66
CA ALA A 102 -15.49 12.42 7.47
C ALA A 102 -14.95 13.12 6.21
N GLY A 103 -14.84 12.39 5.10
CA GLY A 103 -14.34 12.93 3.82
C GLY A 103 -12.84 13.23 3.76
N LEU A 104 -12.02 12.75 4.71
CA LEU A 104 -10.56 12.68 4.56
C LEU A 104 -10.12 11.27 4.19
N ALA A 105 -9.35 11.14 3.10
CA ALA A 105 -8.84 9.84 2.67
C ALA A 105 -7.95 9.22 3.74
N VAL A 106 -8.24 7.99 4.15
CA VAL A 106 -7.41 7.24 5.09
C VAL A 106 -6.07 6.94 4.45
N GLN A 107 -4.99 7.38 5.09
CA GLN A 107 -3.61 7.04 4.71
C GLN A 107 -3.19 5.71 5.34
N ILE A 108 -2.59 4.84 4.54
CA ILE A 108 -2.09 3.52 4.92
C ILE A 108 -0.55 3.58 4.95
N PRO A 109 0.13 3.04 5.99
CA PRO A 109 1.59 3.04 6.01
C PRO A 109 2.17 2.11 4.94
N GLN A 110 3.40 2.38 4.50
CA GLN A 110 4.08 1.63 3.43
C GLN A 110 4.39 0.15 3.77
N SER A 111 4.00 -0.32 4.95
CA SER A 111 4.09 -1.74 5.35
C SER A 111 3.01 -2.63 4.71
N PHE A 112 1.94 -2.05 4.15
CA PHE A 112 0.85 -2.81 3.50
C PHE A 112 1.01 -2.84 1.98
N GLU A 113 0.92 -4.03 1.38
CA GLU A 113 1.08 -4.22 -0.06
C GLU A 113 -0.10 -3.65 -0.86
N ILE A 114 0.20 -3.14 -2.06
CA ILE A 114 -0.80 -2.50 -2.92
C ILE A 114 -1.75 -3.59 -3.46
N GLY A 115 -3.05 -3.33 -3.41
CA GLY A 115 -4.12 -4.26 -3.81
C GLY A 115 -4.59 -5.23 -2.73
N THR A 116 -3.94 -5.26 -1.57
CA THR A 116 -4.44 -5.99 -0.39
C THR A 116 -5.56 -5.23 0.31
N ALA A 117 -6.34 -5.91 1.16
CA ALA A 117 -7.36 -5.27 1.97
C ALA A 117 -6.74 -4.32 3.02
N PRO A 118 -7.35 -3.14 3.29
CA PRO A 118 -6.88 -2.24 4.35
C PRO A 118 -7.07 -2.89 5.73
N PRO A 119 -6.28 -2.51 6.75
CA PRO A 119 -6.40 -3.09 8.09
C PRO A 119 -7.74 -2.72 8.74
N SER A 120 -8.33 -3.66 9.47
CA SER A 120 -9.61 -3.52 10.21
C SER A 120 -9.57 -2.49 11.35
N SER A 121 -8.41 -1.90 11.62
CA SER A 121 -8.23 -0.89 12.65
C SER A 121 -7.14 0.09 12.24
N LYS A 122 -7.30 1.33 12.71
CA LYS A 122 -6.38 2.42 12.44
C LYS A 122 -4.96 2.03 12.88
N PRO A 123 -3.95 2.04 11.98
CA PRO A 123 -2.58 1.72 12.35
C PRO A 123 -2.09 2.80 13.33
N ARG A 124 -2.01 2.43 14.62
CA ARG A 124 -1.53 3.32 15.67
C ARG A 124 -0.06 3.61 15.43
N GLY A 125 0.28 4.90 15.41
CA GLY A 125 1.64 5.32 15.71
C GLY A 125 1.93 4.96 17.17
N ASP A 126 2.67 3.86 17.34
CA ASP A 126 3.12 3.26 18.59
C ASP A 126 2.09 2.48 19.45
N GLN A 127 2.56 1.31 19.90
CA GLN A 127 2.02 0.33 20.88
C GLN A 127 0.74 -0.51 20.57
N PRO A 128 0.74 -1.82 20.91
CA PRO A 128 -0.24 -2.80 20.41
C PRO A 128 -1.32 -3.23 21.42
N LYS A 129 -2.48 -3.69 20.91
CA LYS A 129 -3.29 -4.76 21.55
C LYS A 129 -4.14 -5.51 20.51
N GLN A 130 -4.45 -6.78 20.79
CA GLN A 130 -4.81 -7.86 19.86
C GLN A 130 -6.34 -8.05 19.62
N GLU A 131 -6.66 -9.11 18.85
CA GLU A 131 -7.98 -9.64 18.44
C GLU A 131 -8.85 -8.70 17.56
N GLU A 132 -9.50 -9.13 16.47
CA GLU A 132 -9.57 -10.41 15.73
C GLU A 132 -9.95 -10.07 14.26
N ALA A 133 -9.86 -10.91 13.22
CA ALA A 133 -9.53 -12.34 13.12
C ALA A 133 -8.70 -12.63 11.84
N ALA A 134 -8.78 -13.84 11.29
CA ALA A 134 -8.07 -14.30 10.08
C ALA A 134 -9.01 -15.06 9.12
N PRO A 135 -8.52 -15.44 7.92
CA PRO A 135 -8.04 -16.82 7.81
C PRO A 135 -6.56 -16.91 7.44
N GLN A 136 -5.96 -18.03 7.84
CA GLN A 136 -4.53 -18.28 7.75
C GLN A 136 -4.18 -18.84 6.37
N GLN A 137 -3.19 -18.24 5.69
CA GLN A 137 -2.32 -19.00 4.80
C GLN A 137 -0.87 -18.83 5.21
N GLU A 138 -0.18 -19.96 5.23
CA GLU A 138 1.11 -20.16 5.85
C GLU A 138 2.25 -19.55 5.03
N VAL A 139 3.00 -18.61 5.62
CA VAL A 139 4.38 -18.31 5.25
C VAL A 139 5.27 -18.52 6.47
N GLN A 140 5.80 -19.73 6.60
CA GLN A 140 6.84 -20.02 7.58
C GLN A 140 8.07 -19.11 7.33
N GLY A 141 8.66 -18.61 8.42
CA GLY A 141 9.44 -17.37 8.41
C GLY A 141 10.66 -17.34 7.47
N LEU A 142 10.81 -16.21 6.76
CA LEU A 142 11.95 -15.94 5.87
C LEU A 142 12.87 -14.77 6.34
N PHE A 143 12.73 -14.33 7.60
CA PHE A 143 13.71 -13.55 8.37
C PHE A 143 13.55 -14.02 9.83
N GLU A 144 14.56 -14.44 10.59
CA GLU A 144 15.97 -14.08 10.59
C GLU A 144 16.91 -15.30 10.52
N LYS A 145 17.72 -15.43 9.45
CA LYS A 145 18.96 -16.21 9.53
C LYS A 145 20.09 -15.34 10.06
N LYS A 146 20.17 -15.21 11.39
CA LYS A 146 21.39 -14.74 12.07
C LYS A 146 22.53 -15.68 11.69
N LEU A 147 23.48 -15.22 10.87
CA LEU A 147 24.66 -16.01 10.49
C LEU A 147 25.34 -16.54 11.74
N THR A 148 25.49 -17.85 11.82
CA THR A 148 26.21 -18.47 12.93
C THR A 148 27.72 -18.21 12.80
N LYS A 149 28.42 -18.25 13.93
CA LYS A 149 29.86 -17.96 14.04
C LYS A 149 30.73 -18.86 13.14
N GLU A 150 30.21 -19.99 12.69
CA GLU A 150 30.88 -20.96 11.84
C GLU A 150 30.84 -20.60 10.34
N GLU A 151 29.70 -20.15 9.81
CA GLU A 151 29.56 -19.73 8.40
C GLU A 151 30.47 -18.52 8.11
N LYS A 152 30.53 -17.57 9.05
CA LYS A 152 31.42 -16.40 8.95
C LYS A 152 32.92 -16.78 8.99
N LYS A 153 33.27 -17.93 9.60
CA LYS A 153 34.63 -18.47 9.61
C LYS A 153 34.96 -19.19 8.29
N LYS A 154 34.03 -19.99 7.74
CA LYS A 154 34.18 -20.67 6.44
C LYS A 154 34.36 -19.65 5.30
N LEU A 155 33.53 -18.60 5.24
CA LEU A 155 33.65 -17.53 4.24
C LEU A 155 35.00 -16.78 4.31
N ALA A 156 35.58 -16.63 5.50
CA ALA A 156 36.87 -15.98 5.70
C ALA A 156 38.06 -16.86 5.26
N GLU A 157 37.98 -18.18 5.46
CA GLU A 157 39.01 -19.12 5.03
C GLU A 157 38.99 -19.32 3.50
N GLU A 158 37.81 -19.41 2.91
CA GLU A 158 37.64 -19.55 1.46
C GLU A 158 38.16 -18.31 0.72
N LYS A 159 37.82 -17.09 1.19
CA LYS A 159 38.40 -15.85 0.67
C LYS A 159 39.93 -15.78 0.82
N ARG A 160 40.52 -16.42 1.85
CA ARG A 160 41.98 -16.53 1.99
C ARG A 160 42.59 -17.51 0.98
N LYS A 161 41.96 -18.68 0.75
CA LYS A 161 42.37 -19.66 -0.26
C LYS A 161 42.28 -19.07 -1.67
N ALA A 162 41.17 -18.41 -2.01
CA ALA A 162 40.99 -17.70 -3.29
C ALA A 162 42.05 -16.60 -3.51
N LYS A 163 42.35 -15.76 -2.49
CA LYS A 163 43.41 -14.74 -2.62
C LYS A 163 44.81 -15.32 -2.79
N LYS A 164 45.08 -16.52 -2.23
CA LYS A 164 46.37 -17.20 -2.39
C LYS A 164 46.53 -17.77 -3.79
N ALA A 165 45.50 -18.48 -4.29
CA ALA A 165 45.44 -18.97 -5.66
C ALA A 165 45.56 -17.84 -6.71
N ALA A 166 44.85 -16.72 -6.51
CA ALA A 166 44.95 -15.56 -7.39
C ALA A 166 46.36 -14.90 -7.37
N LYS A 167 47.08 -14.96 -6.24
CA LYS A 167 48.45 -14.43 -6.14
C LYS A 167 49.48 -15.35 -6.80
N GLU A 168 49.27 -16.68 -6.75
CA GLU A 168 50.10 -17.63 -7.49
C GLU A 168 49.85 -17.55 -9.00
N ALA A 169 48.59 -17.48 -9.44
CA ALA A 169 48.25 -17.27 -10.85
C ALA A 169 48.83 -15.95 -11.41
N LYS A 170 48.76 -14.84 -10.66
CA LYS A 170 49.35 -13.57 -11.11
C LYS A 170 50.89 -13.60 -11.18
N LYS A 171 51.56 -14.43 -10.36
CA LYS A 171 53.02 -14.58 -10.40
C LYS A 171 53.52 -15.44 -11.58
N ALA A 172 52.65 -16.24 -12.20
CA ALA A 172 52.96 -17.01 -13.41
C ALA A 172 52.79 -16.20 -14.71
N ALA A 173 52.03 -15.10 -14.68
CA ALA A 173 51.74 -14.27 -15.86
C ALA A 173 52.72 -13.09 -16.08
N GLU A 174 53.67 -12.87 -15.17
CA GLU A 174 54.63 -11.76 -15.19
C GLU A 174 56.09 -12.30 -15.22
N GLY A 175 56.27 -13.49 -15.81
CA GLY A 175 57.50 -14.28 -15.75
C GLY A 175 57.80 -15.09 -17.00
N SER A 176 57.47 -14.55 -18.18
CA SER A 176 57.92 -15.04 -19.49
C SER A 176 58.05 -13.88 -20.48
#